data_AF-A0A560KD24-F1
#
_entry.id   AF-A0A560KD24-F1
#
_cell.length_a   1.000
_cell.length_b   1.000
_cell.length_c   1.000
_cell.angle_alpha   90.00
_cell.angle_beta   90.00
_cell.angle_gamma   90.00
#
_symmetry.space_group_name_H-M   'P 1'
#
loop_
_entity.id
_entity.type
_entity.pdbx_description
1 polymer ?
#
loop_
_entity_poly.entity_id
_entity_poly.type
_entity_poly.pdbx_seq_one_letter_code
_entity_poly.pdbx_strand_id
1 'polypeptide(L)' 'MSTVIENLLARKQKLVEELEKAQVVEDRDRIEHQLEQINTALDFLDRPGSRDQR' A
#
# COMPACT_ATOMS: atom_id res chain seq x y z
N MET A 1 -6.62 15.62 -3.14
CA MET A 1 -5.93 14.31 -3.03
C MET A 1 -5.96 13.70 -4.43
N SER A 2 -4.88 13.06 -4.90
CA SER A 2 -4.88 12.44 -6.23
C SER A 2 -5.69 11.14 -6.17
N THR A 3 -6.49 10.85 -7.20
CA THR A 3 -7.24 9.59 -7.33
C THR A 3 -6.35 8.35 -7.16
N VAL A 4 -5.06 8.46 -7.46
CA VAL A 4 -4.07 7.39 -7.25
C VAL A 4 -3.83 7.10 -5.77
N ILE A 5 -3.69 8.14 -4.95
CA ILE A 5 -3.47 8.00 -3.49
C ILE A 5 -4.69 7.35 -2.86
N GLU A 6 -5.90 7.80 -3.24
CA GLU A 6 -7.16 7.21 -2.74
C GLU A 6 -7.29 5.74 -3.11
N ASN A 7 -6.93 5.36 -4.35
CA ASN A 7 -6.94 3.96 -4.78
C ASN A 7 -5.93 3.10 -4.01
N LEU A 8 -4.72 3.62 -3.75
CA LEU A 8 -3.70 2.92 -2.96
C LEU A 8 -4.15 2.73 -1.51
N LEU A 9 -4.76 3.75 -0.90
CA LEU A 9 -5.30 3.67 0.46
C LEU A 9 -6.46 2.66 0.55
N ALA A 10 -7.38 2.68 -0.42
CA ALA A 10 -8.48 1.72 -0.48
C ALA A 10 -7.96 0.28 -0.63
N ARG A 11 -6.94 0.07 -1.46
CA ARG A 11 -6.31 -1.24 -1.64
C ARG A 11 -5.56 -1.69 -0.39
N LYS A 12 -4.87 -0.78 0.31
CA LYS A 12 -4.23 -1.06 1.60
C LYS A 12 -5.27 -1.52 2.63
N GLN A 13 -6.39 -0.80 2.76
CA GLN A 13 -7.45 -1.15 3.69
C GLN A 13 -8.01 -2.56 3.42
N LYS A 14 -8.29 -2.88 2.15
CA LYS A 14 -8.75 -4.22 1.76
C LYS A 14 -7.76 -5.33 2.13
N LEU A 15 -6.46 -5.10 1.91
CA LEU A 15 -5.43 -6.09 2.24
C LEU A 15 -5.30 -6.30 3.76
N VAL A 16 -5.47 -5.26 4.57
CA VAL A 16 -5.52 -5.42 6.04
C VAL A 16 -6.69 -6.31 6.46
N GLU A 17 -7.87 -6.11 5.87
CA GLU A 17 -9.05 -6.94 6.14
C GLU A 17 -8.87 -8.40 5.68
N GLU A 18 -8.15 -8.63 4.56
CA GLU A 18 -7.79 -9.97 4.10
C GLU A 18 -6.77 -10.63 5.02
N LEU A 19 -5.79 -9.87 5.52
CA LEU A 19 -4.77 -10.36 6.47
C LEU A 19 -5.40 -10.85 7.78
N GLU A 20 -6.40 -10.12 8.30
CA GLU A 20 -7.14 -10.51 9.50
C GLU A 20 -7.88 -11.84 9.34
N LYS A 21 -8.28 -12.18 8.11
CA LYS A 21 -9.02 -13.41 7.80
C LYS A 21 -8.12 -14.57 7.36
N ALA A 22 -6.87 -14.28 7.02
CA ALA A 22 -5.95 -15.28 6.48
C ALA A 22 -5.48 -16.24 7.59
N GLN A 23 -5.79 -17.52 7.41
CA GLN A 23 -5.43 -18.58 8.37
C GLN A 23 -4.11 -19.28 8.02
N VAL A 24 -3.68 -19.15 6.77
CA VAL A 24 -2.47 -19.82 6.25
C VAL A 24 -1.32 -18.84 6.20
N VAL A 25 -0.16 -19.25 6.70
CA VAL A 25 1.05 -18.41 6.78
C VAL A 25 1.45 -17.89 5.40
N GLU A 26 1.42 -18.73 4.36
CA GLU A 26 1.75 -18.32 3.00
C GLU A 26 0.85 -17.18 2.48
N ASP A 27 -0.46 -17.22 2.76
CA ASP A 27 -1.39 -16.15 2.37
C ASP A 27 -1.07 -14.87 3.14
N ARG A 28 -0.73 -14.97 4.43
CA ARG A 28 -0.30 -13.83 5.25
C ARG A 28 0.97 -13.19 4.69
N ASP A 29 1.99 -13.98 4.41
CA ASP A 29 3.27 -13.52 3.86
C ASP A 29 3.07 -12.78 2.54
N ARG A 30 2.21 -13.31 1.66
CA ARG A 30 1.87 -12.66 0.39
C ARG A 30 1.15 -11.33 0.61
N ILE A 31 0.21 -11.27 1.53
CA ILE A 31 -0.55 -10.05 1.84
C ILE A 31 0.36 -9.00 2.47
N GLU A 32 1.24 -9.40 3.39
CA GLU A 32 2.23 -8.52 4.03
C GLU A 32 3.17 -7.90 2.99
N HIS A 33 3.69 -8.68 2.04
CA HIS A 33 4.49 -8.13 0.95
C HIS A 33 3.73 -7.14 0.06
N GLN A 34 2.44 -7.37 -0.19
CA GLN A 34 1.63 -6.42 -0.95
C GLN A 34 1.39 -5.11 -0.17
N LEU A 35 1.21 -5.19 1.15
CA LEU A 35 1.10 -4.02 2.03
C LEU A 35 2.41 -3.20 2.04
N GLU A 36 3.56 -3.85 2.09
CA GLU A 36 4.88 -3.20 2.02
C GLU A 36 5.06 -2.41 0.71
N GLN A 37 4.68 -3.00 -0.43
CA GLN A 37 4.75 -2.33 -1.74
C GLN A 37 3.86 -1.09 -1.79
N ILE A 38 2.64 -1.17 -1.24
CA ILE A 38 1.72 -0.04 -1.22
C ILE A 38 2.24 1.07 -0.30
N ASN A 39 2.74 0.73 0.89
CA ASN A 39 3.32 1.71 1.81
C ASN A 39 4.51 2.42 1.16
N THR A 40 5.38 1.67 0.49
CA THR A 40 6.52 2.24 -0.25
C THR A 40 6.04 3.21 -1.34
N ALA A 41 5.01 2.83 -2.12
CA ALA A 41 4.45 3.71 -3.14
C ALA A 41 3.81 4.98 -2.54
N LEU A 42 3.09 4.86 -1.43
CA LEU A 42 2.51 5.99 -0.72
C LEU A 42 3.60 6.93 -0.18
N ASP A 43 4.67 6.40 0.40
CA ASP A 43 5.82 7.18 0.88
C ASP A 43 6.49 7.97 -0.26
N PHE A 44 6.60 7.38 -1.46
CA PHE A 44 7.11 8.11 -2.63
C PHE A 44 6.21 9.25 -3.07
N LEU A 45 4.89 9.10 -2.92
CA LEU A 45 3.89 10.11 -3.30
C LEU A 45 3.76 11.22 -2.24
N ASP A 46 3.99 10.90 -0.97
CA ASP A 46 3.87 11.82 0.16
C ASP A 46 5.12 12.71 0.34
N ARG A 47 6.29 12.29 -0.18
CA ARG A 47 7.52 13.08 -0.12
C ARG A 47 7.35 14.46 -0.79
N PRO A 48 7.48 15.56 -0.03
CA PRO A 48 7.46 16.91 -0.59
C PRO A 48 8.81 17.16 -1.28
N GLY A 49 8.94 16.78 -2.55
CA GLY A 49 10.21 16.99 -3.27
C GLY A 49 10.34 16.39 -4.66
N SER A 50 9.46 15.47 -5.08
CA SER A 50 9.58 14.85 -6.42
C SER A 50 9.02 15.71 -7.57
N ARG A 51 8.73 17.00 -7.32
CA ARG A 51 8.28 17.97 -8.35
C ARG A 51 9.36 18.96 -8.81
N ASP A 52 10.55 18.96 -8.20
CA ASP A 52 11.66 19.86 -8.56
C ASP A 52 12.92 19.08 -8.98
N GLN A 53 12.80 18.33 -10.09
CA GLN A 53 13.95 17.96 -10.92
C GLN A 53 13.60 18.22 -12.38
N ARG A 54 13.54 19.50 -12.76
CA ARG A 54 13.86 19.97 -14.11
C ARG A 54 14.02 21.49 -14.14
#